data_AF-A0A8S1EPN5-F1
#
_entry.id   AF-A0A8S1EPN5-F1
#
_cell.length_a   1.000
_cell.length_b   1.000
_cell.length_c   1.000
_cell.angle_alpha   90.00
_cell.angle_beta   90.00
_cell.angle_gamma   90.00
#
_symmetry.space_group_name_H-M   'P 1'
#
loop_
_entity.id
_entity.type
_entity.pdbx_description
1 polymer ?
#
loop_
_entity_poly.entity_id
_entity_poly.type
_entity_poly.pdbx_seq_one_letter_code
_entity_poly.pdbx_strand_id
1 'polypeptide(L)'
;MNSLPKGVIRSSTLKTLRQHFAEKNLFASNSFESWKDDVLKRVSVWRGDICKLEVDAIVNAANRSLAGGGGVDGAIHRAAGYDRLQSECRKYGYCDVGRAVITSGCNIRHIKNIIHTVGPQVYGVVGEKEKNELISCYSSSLELAKKNGLKTIAFCCISTGVYGYPNEDAAKAVTEFLSNYLKCDQNNDKIERVVLVTFLDIDYNYYLKYFREFFNQEEKSASASTEKLAGWPSKQKNYMHSGDGNETQTKKKKVDRESYYSSENPYMSSSDPSKKATVRLNEYP
;
A
#
# COMPACT_ATOMS: atom_id res chain seq x y z
N MET A 1 14.95 -12.12 -26.27
CA MET A 1 14.74 -11.81 -24.84
C MET A 1 16.08 -11.89 -24.15
N ASN A 2 16.59 -10.80 -23.57
CA ASN A 2 17.85 -10.85 -22.83
C ASN A 2 17.69 -11.80 -21.63
N SER A 3 18.60 -12.76 -21.49
CA SER A 3 18.64 -13.63 -20.32
C SER A 3 18.86 -12.78 -19.08
N LEU A 4 18.06 -13.00 -18.04
CA LEU A 4 18.26 -12.32 -16.76
C LEU A 4 19.61 -12.69 -16.14
N PRO A 5 20.21 -11.79 -15.34
CA PRO A 5 21.37 -12.13 -14.53
C PRO A 5 21.08 -13.34 -13.62
N LYS A 6 22.12 -14.12 -13.34
CA LYS A 6 22.02 -15.31 -12.47
C LYS A 6 21.44 -14.93 -11.10
N GLY A 7 20.42 -15.67 -10.66
CA GLY A 7 19.77 -15.48 -9.36
C GLY A 7 18.68 -14.40 -9.32
N VAL A 8 18.36 -13.76 -10.45
CA VAL A 8 17.19 -12.87 -10.55
C VAL A 8 15.93 -13.71 -10.76
N ILE A 9 14.87 -13.34 -10.04
CA ILE A 9 13.58 -14.02 -10.02
C ILE A 9 12.53 -13.11 -10.63
N ARG A 10 11.78 -13.64 -11.60
CA ARG A 10 10.67 -12.89 -12.20
C ARG A 10 9.52 -12.83 -11.23
N SER A 11 8.98 -11.65 -10.97
CA SER A 11 7.75 -11.51 -10.17
C SER A 11 6.61 -12.38 -10.70
N SER A 12 6.50 -12.54 -12.03
CA SER A 12 5.52 -13.42 -12.68
C SER A 12 5.63 -14.90 -12.32
N THR A 13 6.79 -15.38 -11.86
CA THR A 13 7.00 -16.77 -11.41
C THR A 13 6.66 -17.01 -9.94
N LEU A 14 6.44 -15.94 -9.17
CA LEU A 14 6.03 -16.05 -7.78
C LEU A 14 4.58 -16.49 -7.69
N LYS A 15 4.30 -17.36 -6.71
CA LYS A 15 2.92 -17.74 -6.39
C LYS A 15 2.16 -16.53 -5.89
N THR A 16 0.98 -16.31 -6.46
CA THR A 16 0.03 -15.32 -5.96
C THR A 16 -0.63 -15.83 -4.68
N LEU A 17 -1.22 -14.93 -3.89
CA LEU A 17 -2.02 -15.33 -2.72
C LEU A 17 -3.17 -16.26 -3.13
N ARG A 18 -3.78 -16.01 -4.29
CA ARG A 18 -4.83 -16.88 -4.83
C ARG A 18 -4.35 -18.32 -5.01
N GLN A 19 -3.16 -18.50 -5.59
CA GLN A 19 -2.54 -19.82 -5.78
C GLN A 19 -2.15 -20.44 -4.44
N HIS A 20 -1.52 -19.66 -3.55
CA HIS A 20 -1.09 -20.14 -2.23
C HIS A 20 -2.26 -20.66 -1.39
N PHE A 21 -3.38 -19.96 -1.39
CA PHE A 21 -4.55 -20.34 -0.61
C PHE A 21 -5.37 -21.46 -1.27
N ALA A 22 -5.37 -21.58 -2.60
CA ALA A 22 -6.00 -22.69 -3.31
C ALA A 22 -5.32 -24.03 -2.99
N GLU A 23 -3.98 -24.08 -3.05
CA GLU A 23 -3.20 -25.30 -2.80
C GLU A 23 -3.41 -25.87 -1.39
N LYS A 24 -3.72 -25.00 -0.43
CA LYS A 24 -3.92 -25.36 0.97
C LYS A 24 -5.39 -25.54 1.35
N ASN A 25 -6.31 -25.46 0.37
CA ASN A 25 -7.76 -25.53 0.57
C ASN A 25 -8.26 -24.58 1.69
N LEU A 26 -7.70 -23.37 1.75
CA LEU A 26 -7.88 -22.46 2.90
C LEU A 26 -9.16 -21.64 2.85
N PHE A 27 -9.91 -21.72 1.76
CA PHE A 27 -11.21 -21.09 1.56
C PHE A 27 -12.29 -22.16 1.41
N ALA A 28 -13.39 -22.00 2.14
CA ALA A 28 -14.47 -22.98 2.20
C ALA A 28 -15.32 -23.03 0.92
N SER A 29 -15.30 -21.96 0.13
CA SER A 29 -16.04 -21.83 -1.11
C SER A 29 -15.10 -21.49 -2.27
N ASN A 30 -15.33 -22.10 -3.43
CA ASN A 30 -14.67 -21.72 -4.69
C ASN A 30 -15.33 -20.48 -5.33
N SER A 31 -16.43 -19.98 -4.77
CA SER A 31 -17.14 -18.78 -5.21
C SER A 31 -16.60 -17.57 -4.44
N PHE A 32 -15.63 -16.88 -5.03
CA PHE A 32 -15.18 -15.57 -4.58
C PHE A 32 -15.99 -14.45 -5.25
N GLU A 33 -16.29 -13.38 -4.51
CA GLU A 33 -16.62 -12.10 -5.15
C GLU A 33 -15.48 -11.73 -6.10
N SER A 34 -15.82 -11.26 -7.31
CA SER A 34 -14.84 -11.05 -8.39
C SER A 34 -13.67 -10.17 -7.97
N TRP A 35 -13.90 -9.15 -7.14
CA TRP A 35 -12.84 -8.24 -6.68
C TRP A 35 -11.88 -8.92 -5.70
N LYS A 36 -12.35 -9.85 -4.86
CA LYS A 36 -11.49 -10.59 -3.91
C LYS A 36 -10.52 -11.47 -4.68
N ASP A 37 -11.03 -12.20 -5.66
CA ASP A 37 -10.21 -13.07 -6.52
C ASP A 37 -9.17 -12.27 -7.31
N ASP A 38 -9.56 -11.10 -7.82
CA ASP A 38 -8.68 -10.18 -8.52
C ASP A 38 -7.54 -9.65 -7.62
N VAL A 39 -7.85 -9.16 -6.41
CA VAL A 39 -6.81 -8.73 -5.45
C VAL A 39 -5.86 -9.88 -5.11
N LEU A 40 -6.39 -11.07 -4.82
CA LEU A 40 -5.59 -12.26 -4.48
C LEU A 40 -4.70 -12.72 -5.64
N LYS A 41 -5.08 -12.48 -6.89
CA LYS A 41 -4.26 -12.75 -8.09
C LYS A 41 -3.16 -11.71 -8.30
N ARG A 42 -3.32 -10.49 -7.78
CA ARG A 42 -2.36 -9.39 -7.94
C ARG A 42 -1.36 -9.27 -6.78
N VAL A 43 -1.57 -9.95 -5.67
CA VAL A 43 -0.64 -9.90 -4.52
C VAL A 43 0.16 -11.19 -4.42
N SER A 44 1.46 -11.08 -4.14
CA SER A 44 2.35 -12.19 -3.78
C SER A 44 3.09 -11.87 -2.49
N VAL A 45 3.38 -12.87 -1.67
CA VAL A 45 4.27 -12.75 -0.51
C VAL A 45 5.47 -13.63 -0.78
N TRP A 46 6.67 -13.06 -0.70
CA TRP A 46 7.91 -13.77 -1.03
C TRP A 46 9.01 -13.43 -0.03
N ARG A 47 9.71 -14.45 0.45
CA ARG A 47 10.83 -14.27 1.37
C ARG A 47 12.14 -14.28 0.59
N GLY A 48 12.92 -13.20 0.65
CA GLY A 48 14.21 -13.12 -0.04
C GLY A 48 14.79 -11.72 -0.13
N ASP A 49 15.83 -11.59 -0.97
CA ASP A 49 16.47 -10.30 -1.26
C ASP A 49 15.67 -9.54 -2.33
N ILE A 50 15.09 -8.40 -1.93
CA ILE A 50 14.29 -7.54 -2.82
C ILE A 50 15.07 -7.09 -4.06
N CYS A 51 16.39 -6.99 -3.99
CA CYS A 51 17.25 -6.61 -5.13
C CYS A 51 17.32 -7.69 -6.21
N LYS A 52 16.83 -8.91 -5.94
CA LYS A 52 16.81 -10.04 -6.88
C LYS A 52 15.50 -10.19 -7.64
N LEU A 53 14.49 -9.36 -7.39
CA LEU A 53 13.23 -9.42 -8.13
C LEU A 53 13.27 -8.58 -9.41
N GLU A 54 12.89 -9.18 -10.54
CA GLU A 54 12.54 -8.44 -11.75
C GLU A 54 11.11 -7.87 -11.59
N VAL A 55 11.06 -6.55 -11.38
CA VAL A 55 9.87 -5.72 -11.21
C VAL A 55 10.15 -4.32 -11.75
N ASP A 56 9.10 -3.52 -11.98
CA ASP A 56 9.28 -2.13 -12.41
C ASP A 56 9.85 -1.27 -11.28
N ALA A 57 9.34 -1.43 -10.05
CA ALA A 57 9.83 -0.72 -8.88
C ALA A 57 10.06 -1.63 -7.67
N ILE A 58 11.12 -1.34 -6.92
CA ILE A 58 11.25 -1.77 -5.53
C ILE A 58 11.08 -0.58 -4.61
N VAL A 59 10.54 -0.82 -3.42
CA VAL A 59 10.38 0.20 -2.38
C VAL A 59 11.46 0.00 -1.32
N ASN A 60 12.23 1.06 -1.10
CA ASN A 60 13.25 1.16 -0.09
C ASN A 60 12.68 1.81 1.19
N ALA A 61 12.84 1.14 2.33
CA ALA A 61 12.63 1.74 3.65
C ALA A 61 13.84 2.62 4.01
N ALA A 62 13.80 3.86 3.53
CA ALA A 62 14.88 4.84 3.68
C ALA A 62 14.77 5.61 5.00
N ASN A 63 15.81 6.39 5.28
CA ASN A 63 15.78 7.40 6.32
C ASN A 63 15.55 8.81 5.72
N ARG A 64 15.22 9.76 6.60
CA ARG A 64 14.89 11.15 6.24
C ARG A 64 15.91 11.86 5.35
N SER A 65 17.21 11.58 5.48
CA SER A 65 18.26 12.24 4.69
C SER A 65 18.54 11.56 3.35
N LEU A 66 17.89 10.43 3.05
CA LEU A 66 18.09 9.65 1.81
C LEU A 66 19.58 9.31 1.57
N ALA A 67 20.35 9.11 2.65
CA ALA A 67 21.80 8.93 2.63
C ALA A 67 22.25 7.46 2.62
N GLY A 68 21.31 6.54 2.43
CA GLY A 68 21.51 5.12 2.68
C GLY A 68 21.63 4.81 4.18
N GLY A 69 21.94 3.55 4.50
CA GLY A 69 22.06 3.09 5.88
C GLY A 69 22.37 1.60 5.98
N GLY A 70 21.92 0.98 7.07
CA GLY A 70 21.95 -0.47 7.24
C GLY A 70 20.73 -1.17 6.62
N GLY A 71 20.54 -2.46 6.95
CA GLY A 71 19.35 -3.22 6.57
C GLY A 71 19.08 -3.25 5.05
N VAL A 72 17.81 -3.17 4.68
CA VAL A 72 17.37 -3.18 3.27
C VAL A 72 17.85 -1.95 2.50
N ASP A 73 17.93 -0.79 3.14
CA ASP A 73 18.43 0.46 2.55
C ASP A 73 19.89 0.31 2.10
N GLY A 74 20.74 -0.19 2.99
CA GLY A 74 22.13 -0.51 2.66
C GLY A 74 22.26 -1.59 1.57
N ALA A 75 21.39 -2.60 1.57
CA ALA A 75 21.40 -3.64 0.53
C ALA A 75 21.07 -3.06 -0.85
N ILE A 76 20.05 -2.19 -0.93
CA ILE A 76 19.65 -1.51 -2.15
C ILE A 76 20.76 -0.56 -2.63
N HIS A 77 21.35 0.25 -1.75
CA HIS A 77 22.48 1.12 -2.10
C HIS A 77 23.69 0.34 -2.64
N ARG A 78 24.02 -0.80 -2.04
CA ARG A 78 25.10 -1.67 -2.55
C ARG A 78 24.78 -2.24 -3.93
N ALA A 79 23.55 -2.73 -4.14
CA ALA A 79 23.13 -3.33 -5.40
C ALA A 79 23.03 -2.29 -6.54
N ALA A 80 22.49 -1.11 -6.23
CA ALA A 80 22.33 0.02 -7.16
C ALA A 80 23.66 0.73 -7.47
N GLY A 81 24.70 0.51 -6.66
CA GLY A 81 25.95 1.25 -6.68
C GLY A 81 25.82 2.53 -5.86
N TYR A 82 26.57 2.61 -4.76
CA TYR A 82 26.41 3.63 -3.72
C TYR A 82 26.46 5.05 -4.30
N ASP A 83 27.53 5.39 -5.03
CA ASP A 83 27.73 6.75 -5.56
C ASP A 83 26.64 7.15 -6.56
N ARG A 84 26.20 6.20 -7.41
CA ARG A 84 25.17 6.46 -8.42
C ARG A 84 23.83 6.75 -7.77
N LEU A 85 23.36 5.87 -6.89
CA LEU A 85 22.09 6.07 -6.20
C LEU A 85 22.13 7.32 -5.32
N GLN A 86 23.23 7.53 -4.58
CA GLN A 86 23.37 8.69 -3.72
C GLN A 86 23.36 10.01 -4.51
N SER A 87 23.91 10.03 -5.73
CA SER A 87 23.88 11.21 -6.59
C SER A 87 22.45 11.61 -7.00
N GLU A 88 21.55 10.64 -7.16
CA GLU A 88 20.14 10.90 -7.43
C GLU A 88 19.39 11.31 -6.15
N CYS A 89 19.61 10.61 -5.03
CA CYS A 89 19.02 10.96 -3.74
C CYS A 89 19.34 12.39 -3.30
N ARG A 90 20.58 12.86 -3.52
CA ARG A 90 21.02 14.23 -3.18
C ARG A 90 20.24 15.32 -3.90
N LYS A 91 19.61 15.03 -5.04
CA LYS A 91 18.76 16.00 -5.76
C LYS A 91 17.47 16.30 -5.02
N TYR A 92 16.98 15.35 -4.21
CA TYR A 92 15.83 15.53 -3.33
C TYR A 92 16.22 16.16 -2.00
N GLY A 93 17.39 15.81 -1.48
CA GLY A 93 17.94 16.32 -0.22
C GLY A 93 17.32 15.70 1.03
N TYR A 94 15.99 15.54 1.06
CA TYR A 94 15.26 15.04 2.22
C TYR A 94 13.91 14.42 1.84
N CYS A 95 13.37 13.53 2.68
CA CYS A 95 12.02 12.97 2.54
C CYS A 95 11.31 12.89 3.91
N ASP A 96 10.07 13.39 3.98
CA ASP A 96 9.25 13.33 5.18
C ASP A 96 8.71 11.93 5.48
N VAL A 97 8.41 11.69 6.75
CA VAL A 97 7.73 10.45 7.18
C VAL A 97 6.40 10.31 6.45
N GLY A 98 6.10 9.12 5.95
CA GLY A 98 4.90 8.83 5.17
C GLY A 98 4.96 9.32 3.71
N ARG A 99 6.03 10.01 3.30
CA ARG A 99 6.24 10.46 1.92
C ARG A 99 7.25 9.57 1.20
N ALA A 100 7.25 9.68 -0.13
CA ALA A 100 8.15 8.94 -0.99
C ALA A 100 8.74 9.80 -2.11
N VAL A 101 9.94 9.45 -2.57
CA VAL A 101 10.61 9.98 -3.76
C VAL A 101 11.05 8.82 -4.67
N ILE A 102 11.41 9.09 -5.92
CA ILE A 102 11.73 8.06 -6.91
C ILE A 102 13.07 8.33 -7.59
N THR A 103 13.89 7.29 -7.75
CA THR A 103 15.16 7.30 -8.48
C THR A 103 15.16 6.21 -9.54
N SER A 104 16.19 6.16 -10.38
CA SER A 104 16.43 5.04 -11.30
C SER A 104 16.90 3.79 -10.54
N GLY A 105 16.75 2.61 -11.16
CA GLY A 105 17.36 1.37 -10.66
C GLY A 105 18.91 1.37 -10.63
N CYS A 106 19.55 2.41 -11.18
CA CYS A 106 20.99 2.57 -11.29
C CYS A 106 21.67 1.31 -11.89
N ASN A 107 22.49 0.60 -11.10
CA ASN A 107 23.17 -0.61 -11.56
C ASN A 107 22.27 -1.86 -11.60
N ILE A 108 21.08 -1.83 -10.99
CA ILE A 108 20.16 -2.97 -10.97
C ILE A 108 19.33 -2.99 -12.26
N ARG A 109 19.83 -3.68 -13.29
CA ARG A 109 19.27 -3.61 -14.66
C ARG A 109 17.87 -4.19 -14.83
N HIS A 110 17.44 -5.08 -13.94
CA HIS A 110 16.12 -5.71 -13.95
C HIS A 110 15.09 -4.98 -13.07
N ILE A 111 15.43 -3.76 -12.61
CA ILE A 111 14.55 -2.86 -11.87
C ILE A 111 14.60 -1.49 -12.56
N LYS A 112 13.45 -0.91 -12.90
CA LYS A 112 13.42 0.40 -13.57
C LYS A 112 13.64 1.53 -12.59
N ASN A 113 12.97 1.47 -11.43
CA ASN A 113 12.99 2.53 -10.43
C ASN A 113 13.14 2.00 -9.00
N ILE A 114 13.73 2.83 -8.14
CA ILE A 114 13.71 2.62 -6.69
C ILE A 114 12.84 3.74 -6.11
N ILE A 115 11.81 3.37 -5.37
CA ILE A 115 10.96 4.30 -4.64
C ILE A 115 11.43 4.32 -3.20
N HIS A 116 11.89 5.47 -2.72
CA HIS A 116 12.39 5.65 -1.36
C HIS A 116 11.28 6.26 -0.51
N THR A 117 10.89 5.58 0.56
CA THR A 117 9.87 6.09 1.49
C THR A 117 10.42 6.04 2.92
N VAL A 118 9.98 6.99 3.75
CA VAL A 118 10.43 7.08 5.14
C VAL A 118 9.30 6.65 6.07
N GLY A 119 9.49 5.51 6.72
CA GLY A 119 8.52 4.98 7.68
C GLY A 119 8.56 5.68 9.05
N PRO A 120 7.50 5.53 9.86
CA PRO A 120 7.51 6.00 11.26
C PRO A 120 8.52 5.22 12.10
N GLN A 121 9.08 5.88 13.12
CA GLN A 121 9.84 5.24 14.18
C GLN A 121 8.93 5.04 15.39
N VAL A 122 8.91 3.83 15.94
CA VAL A 122 8.03 3.44 17.04
C VAL A 122 8.87 3.09 18.26
N TYR A 123 8.64 3.80 19.36
CA TYR A 123 9.25 3.56 20.66
C TYR A 123 8.14 3.22 21.67
N GLY A 124 7.67 1.97 21.64
CA GLY A 124 6.58 1.50 22.49
C GLY A 124 5.35 1.06 21.70
N VAL A 125 4.17 1.56 22.08
CA VAL A 125 2.89 1.15 21.48
C VAL A 125 2.61 1.94 20.21
N VAL A 126 2.08 1.26 19.20
CA VAL A 126 1.62 1.89 17.95
C VAL A 126 0.33 2.66 18.20
N GLY A 127 0.35 3.97 17.94
CA GLY A 127 -0.84 4.81 17.90
C GLY A 127 -1.41 4.97 16.49
N GLU A 128 -2.49 5.74 16.38
CA GLU A 128 -3.13 6.05 15.11
C GLU A 128 -2.20 6.83 14.17
N LYS A 129 -1.34 7.70 14.73
CA LYS A 129 -0.36 8.46 13.97
C LYS A 129 0.62 7.53 13.26
N GLU A 130 1.25 6.61 13.98
CA GLU A 130 2.24 5.68 13.43
C GLU A 130 1.58 4.76 12.40
N LYS A 131 0.35 4.29 12.65
CA LYS A 131 -0.43 3.54 11.65
C LYS A 131 -0.62 4.36 10.38
N ASN A 132 -1.08 5.61 10.48
CA ASN A 132 -1.35 6.46 9.33
C ASN A 132 -0.07 6.82 8.56
N GLU A 133 1.04 7.05 9.25
CA GLU A 133 2.36 7.30 8.64
C GLU A 133 2.87 6.06 7.89
N LEU A 134 2.73 4.86 8.46
CA LEU A 134 3.05 3.61 7.79
C LEU A 134 2.21 3.44 6.51
N ILE A 135 0.88 3.60 6.61
CA ILE A 135 -0.01 3.49 5.45
C ILE A 135 0.31 4.55 4.38
N SER A 136 0.67 5.76 4.80
CA SER A 136 1.09 6.83 3.88
C SER A 136 2.33 6.45 3.07
N CYS A 137 3.26 5.66 3.62
CA CYS A 137 4.41 5.15 2.87
C CYS A 137 3.98 4.26 1.70
N TYR A 138 3.08 3.31 1.95
CA TYR A 138 2.57 2.41 0.91
C TYR A 138 1.75 3.18 -0.13
N SER A 139 0.87 4.07 0.32
CA SER A 139 0.06 4.93 -0.56
C SER A 139 0.91 5.84 -1.45
N SER A 140 1.83 6.61 -0.88
CA SER A 140 2.74 7.49 -1.62
C SER A 140 3.59 6.72 -2.65
N SER A 141 4.02 5.51 -2.29
CA SER A 141 4.80 4.66 -3.19
C SER A 141 3.97 4.14 -4.37
N LEU A 142 2.73 3.70 -4.13
CA LEU A 142 1.81 3.26 -5.18
C LEU A 142 1.43 4.41 -6.11
N GLU A 143 1.22 5.61 -5.58
CA GLU A 143 0.94 6.79 -6.41
C GLU A 143 2.13 7.19 -7.29
N LEU A 144 3.36 7.10 -6.77
CA LEU A 144 4.56 7.29 -7.60
C LEU A 144 4.68 6.22 -8.69
N ALA A 145 4.40 4.95 -8.37
CA ALA A 145 4.40 3.89 -9.38
C ALA A 145 3.39 4.16 -10.49
N LYS A 146 2.15 4.50 -10.13
CA LYS A 146 1.10 4.89 -11.09
C LYS A 146 1.50 6.07 -11.96
N LYS A 147 2.01 7.15 -11.33
CA LYS A 147 2.42 8.37 -12.04
C LYS A 147 3.54 8.11 -13.07
N ASN A 148 4.37 7.09 -12.83
CA ASN A 148 5.48 6.73 -13.70
C ASN A 148 5.18 5.50 -14.60
N GLY A 149 3.93 5.04 -14.65
CA GLY A 149 3.52 3.91 -15.50
C GLY A 149 4.15 2.57 -15.10
N LEU A 150 4.48 2.41 -13.82
CA LEU A 150 5.08 1.20 -13.25
C LEU A 150 3.97 0.26 -12.81
N LYS A 151 3.97 -0.97 -13.32
CA LYS A 151 2.87 -1.94 -13.18
C LYS A 151 3.15 -3.00 -12.12
N THR A 152 4.43 -3.25 -11.85
CA THR A 152 4.87 -4.23 -10.86
C THR A 152 5.72 -3.57 -9.78
N ILE A 153 5.32 -3.71 -8.52
CA ILE A 153 5.98 -3.07 -7.38
C ILE A 153 6.25 -4.08 -6.28
N ALA A 154 7.46 -4.04 -5.70
CA ALA A 154 7.83 -4.86 -4.56
C ALA A 154 8.11 -4.00 -3.33
N PHE A 155 7.50 -4.34 -2.19
CA PHE A 155 7.68 -3.65 -0.91
C PHE A 155 8.52 -4.49 0.04
N CYS A 156 9.54 -3.90 0.67
CA CYS A 156 10.10 -4.48 1.88
C CYS A 156 9.16 -4.26 3.09
N CYS A 157 9.41 -4.92 4.21
CA CYS A 157 8.71 -4.63 5.47
C CYS A 157 9.14 -3.26 6.04
N ILE A 158 8.43 -2.20 5.67
CA ILE A 158 8.72 -0.82 6.11
C ILE A 158 8.53 -0.71 7.63
N SER A 159 9.49 -0.06 8.30
CA SER A 159 9.54 0.20 9.73
C SER A 159 9.67 -0.98 10.71
N THR A 160 9.60 -2.24 10.27
CA THR A 160 9.64 -3.41 11.19
C THR A 160 11.04 -3.90 11.58
N GLY A 161 12.08 -3.17 11.14
CA GLY A 161 13.47 -3.39 11.53
C GLY A 161 13.90 -2.42 12.62
N VAL A 162 14.96 -1.63 12.33
CA VAL A 162 15.54 -0.65 13.26
C VAL A 162 14.53 0.41 13.75
N TYR A 163 13.45 0.65 13.00
CA TYR A 163 12.41 1.62 13.37
C TYR A 163 11.34 1.06 14.32
N GLY A 164 11.41 -0.21 14.69
CA GLY A 164 10.71 -0.75 15.86
C GLY A 164 9.20 -0.97 15.71
N TYR A 165 8.62 -0.82 14.51
CA TYR A 165 7.19 -1.09 14.31
C TYR A 165 6.92 -2.58 14.50
N PRO A 166 6.00 -3.00 15.41
CA PRO A 166 5.69 -4.41 15.62
C PRO A 166 5.27 -5.12 14.33
N ASN A 167 5.92 -6.24 14.01
CA ASN A 167 5.71 -6.97 12.74
C ASN A 167 4.25 -7.35 12.51
N GLU A 168 3.56 -7.81 13.57
CA GLU A 168 2.16 -8.24 13.50
C GLU A 168 1.22 -7.06 13.17
N ASP A 169 1.38 -5.95 13.88
CA ASP A 169 0.57 -4.73 13.68
C ASP A 169 0.79 -4.13 12.29
N ALA A 170 2.05 -4.11 11.81
CA ALA A 170 2.40 -3.65 10.48
C ALA A 170 1.74 -4.54 9.42
N ALA A 171 1.90 -5.86 9.51
CA ALA A 171 1.33 -6.80 8.55
C ALA A 171 -0.20 -6.68 8.49
N LYS A 172 -0.87 -6.52 9.63
CA LYS A 172 -2.33 -6.30 9.71
C LYS A 172 -2.75 -5.02 9.00
N ALA A 173 -2.11 -3.89 9.33
CA ALA A 173 -2.44 -2.59 8.74
C ALA A 173 -2.19 -2.55 7.23
N VAL A 174 -1.05 -3.10 6.77
CA VAL A 174 -0.68 -3.17 5.36
C VAL A 174 -1.61 -4.07 4.56
N THR A 175 -2.01 -5.21 5.13
CA THR A 175 -2.99 -6.11 4.52
C THR A 175 -4.32 -5.43 4.29
N GLU A 176 -4.86 -4.76 5.31
CA GLU A 176 -6.11 -4.01 5.24
C GLU A 176 -6.02 -2.91 4.16
N PHE A 177 -4.95 -2.12 4.19
CA PHE A 177 -4.73 -1.06 3.21
C PHE A 177 -4.62 -1.59 1.78
N LEU A 178 -3.75 -2.57 1.51
CA LEU A 178 -3.54 -3.07 0.15
C LEU A 178 -4.80 -3.73 -0.41
N SER A 179 -5.54 -4.46 0.41
CA SER A 179 -6.77 -5.11 -0.03
C SER A 179 -7.81 -4.07 -0.45
N ASN A 180 -7.96 -2.99 0.33
CA ASN A 180 -8.87 -1.89 0.01
C ASN A 180 -8.37 -1.04 -1.18
N TYR A 181 -7.07 -0.77 -1.25
CA TYR A 181 -6.47 0.01 -2.33
C TYR A 181 -6.64 -0.66 -3.69
N LEU A 182 -6.38 -1.96 -3.75
CA LEU A 182 -6.44 -2.75 -4.98
C LEU A 182 -7.89 -3.03 -5.41
N LYS A 183 -8.83 -3.14 -4.46
CA LYS A 183 -10.28 -3.24 -4.75
C LYS A 183 -10.83 -2.03 -5.52
N CYS A 184 -10.26 -0.84 -5.33
CA CYS A 184 -10.78 0.39 -5.92
C CYS A 184 -10.59 0.43 -7.45
N ASP A 185 -11.68 0.57 -8.20
CA ASP A 185 -11.67 0.57 -9.68
C ASP A 185 -10.69 1.60 -10.29
N GLN A 186 -10.50 2.76 -9.64
CA GLN A 186 -9.56 3.80 -10.09
C GLN A 186 -8.08 3.37 -10.06
N ASN A 187 -7.78 2.32 -9.31
CA ASN A 187 -6.44 1.77 -9.13
C ASN A 187 -6.27 0.39 -9.79
N ASN A 188 -7.36 -0.21 -10.25
CA ASN A 188 -7.41 -1.62 -10.64
C ASN A 188 -6.58 -1.89 -11.91
N ASP A 189 -6.58 -0.97 -12.86
CA ASP A 189 -5.92 -1.11 -14.16
C ASP A 189 -4.43 -0.74 -14.18
N LYS A 190 -3.90 -0.09 -13.14
CA LYS A 190 -2.54 0.48 -13.15
C LYS A 190 -1.48 -0.38 -12.48
N ILE A 191 -1.87 -1.19 -11.49
CA ILE A 191 -0.96 -2.07 -10.75
C ILE A 191 -1.35 -3.52 -11.02
N GLU A 192 -0.50 -4.22 -11.78
CA GLU A 192 -0.68 -5.62 -12.17
C GLU A 192 -0.12 -6.60 -11.12
N ARG A 193 0.89 -6.16 -10.34
CA ARG A 193 1.48 -6.99 -9.29
C ARG A 193 2.01 -6.15 -8.12
N VAL A 194 1.64 -6.55 -6.91
CA VAL A 194 2.29 -6.15 -5.66
C VAL A 194 2.99 -7.36 -5.04
N VAL A 195 4.28 -7.25 -4.74
CA VAL A 195 5.05 -8.28 -4.04
C VAL A 195 5.43 -7.77 -2.66
N LEU A 196 4.95 -8.41 -1.60
CA LEU A 196 5.40 -8.16 -0.23
C LEU A 196 6.63 -9.03 0.02
N VAL A 197 7.79 -8.38 0.07
CA VAL A 197 9.09 -9.02 0.24
C VAL A 197 9.48 -9.01 1.70
N THR A 198 9.49 -10.20 2.30
CA THR A 198 9.87 -10.38 3.69
C THR A 198 11.30 -10.90 3.79
N PHE A 199 11.95 -10.60 4.93
CA PHE A 199 13.23 -11.21 5.27
C PHE A 199 13.06 -12.27 6.35
N LEU A 200 12.29 -11.97 7.39
CA LEU A 200 12.01 -12.89 8.49
C LEU A 200 10.82 -13.81 8.16
N ASP A 201 10.85 -15.01 8.73
CA ASP A 201 9.72 -15.94 8.65
C ASP A 201 8.48 -15.43 9.34
N ILE A 202 8.64 -14.68 10.44
CA ILE A 202 7.52 -14.16 11.20
C ILE A 202 6.70 -13.18 10.36
N ASP A 203 7.34 -12.28 9.59
CA ASP A 203 6.67 -11.38 8.66
C ASP A 203 5.93 -12.15 7.57
N TYR A 204 6.58 -13.17 6.99
CA TYR A 204 5.99 -14.00 5.94
C TYR A 204 4.70 -14.66 6.44
N ASN A 205 4.74 -15.25 7.64
CA ASN A 205 3.61 -15.90 8.26
C ASN A 205 2.51 -14.91 8.66
N TYR A 206 2.85 -13.73 9.17
CA TYR A 206 1.86 -12.71 9.50
C TYR A 206 1.11 -12.20 8.27
N TYR A 207 1.80 -11.95 7.15
CA TYR A 207 1.10 -11.57 5.92
C TYR A 207 0.14 -12.67 5.47
N LEU A 208 0.58 -13.93 5.41
CA LEU A 208 -0.31 -15.03 5.02
C LEU A 208 -1.52 -15.19 5.96
N LYS A 209 -1.30 -15.06 7.28
CA LYS A 209 -2.36 -15.08 8.30
C LYS A 209 -3.38 -13.98 8.04
N TYR A 210 -2.94 -12.73 7.94
CA TYR A 210 -3.86 -11.60 7.85
C TYR A 210 -4.57 -11.48 6.53
N PHE A 211 -3.93 -11.81 5.40
CA PHE A 211 -4.65 -11.85 4.13
C PHE A 211 -5.75 -12.91 4.17
N ARG A 212 -5.47 -14.09 4.73
CA ARG A 212 -6.50 -15.12 4.89
C ARG A 212 -7.65 -14.65 5.79
N GLU A 213 -7.33 -14.06 6.94
CA GLU A 213 -8.35 -13.56 7.88
C GLU A 213 -9.20 -12.46 7.26
N PHE A 214 -8.60 -11.47 6.58
CA PHE A 214 -9.31 -10.38 5.91
C PHE A 214 -10.33 -10.91 4.90
N PHE A 215 -9.91 -11.83 4.02
CA PHE A 215 -10.79 -12.37 2.99
C PHE A 215 -11.83 -13.38 3.52
N ASN A 216 -11.58 -14.02 4.67
CA ASN A 216 -12.56 -14.89 5.34
C ASN A 216 -13.63 -14.13 6.14
N GLN A 217 -13.27 -13.00 6.78
CA GLN A 217 -14.21 -12.21 7.58
C GLN A 217 -15.27 -11.54 6.68
N GLU A 218 -14.86 -11.07 5.51
CA GLU A 218 -15.76 -10.48 4.51
C GLU A 218 -16.73 -11.48 3.87
N GLU A 219 -16.49 -12.79 3.96
CA GLU A 219 -17.47 -13.82 3.52
C GLU A 219 -18.58 -14.00 4.55
N LYS A 220 -18.23 -13.98 5.85
CA LYS A 220 -19.20 -14.14 6.95
C LYS A 220 -20.11 -12.92 7.11
N SER A 221 -19.59 -11.71 6.88
CA SER A 221 -20.41 -10.49 6.87
C SER A 221 -21.41 -10.49 5.71
N ALA A 222 -20.99 -10.89 4.50
CA ALA A 222 -21.85 -11.00 3.33
C ALA A 222 -22.92 -12.11 3.47
N SER A 223 -22.56 -13.27 4.03
CA SER A 223 -23.52 -14.37 4.25
C SER A 223 -24.55 -14.03 5.33
N ALA A 224 -24.14 -13.41 6.45
CA ALA A 224 -25.04 -13.01 7.53
C ALA A 224 -26.04 -11.91 7.12
N SER A 225 -25.66 -11.01 6.20
CA SER A 225 -26.59 -10.03 5.62
C SER A 225 -27.64 -10.68 4.71
N THR A 226 -27.26 -11.75 4.01
CA THR A 226 -28.17 -12.48 3.09
C THR A 226 -29.19 -13.32 3.87
N GLU A 227 -28.78 -13.93 4.98
CA GLU A 227 -29.68 -14.67 5.88
C GLU A 227 -30.71 -13.77 6.59
N LYS A 228 -30.34 -12.52 6.94
CA LYS A 228 -31.29 -11.56 7.53
C LYS A 228 -32.38 -11.08 6.55
N LEU A 229 -32.13 -11.11 5.25
CA LEU A 229 -33.12 -10.80 4.22
C LEU A 229 -34.05 -11.98 3.88
N ALA A 230 -33.66 -13.21 4.20
CA ALA A 230 -34.46 -14.42 3.99
C ALA A 230 -35.52 -14.67 5.08
N GLY A 231 -35.56 -13.85 6.13
CA GLY A 231 -36.41 -14.05 7.31
C GLY A 231 -37.68 -13.18 7.40
N TRP A 232 -38.04 -12.40 6.37
CA TRP A 232 -39.26 -11.57 6.43
C TRP A 232 -40.50 -12.35 5.96
N PRO A 233 -41.52 -12.61 6.80
CA PRO A 233 -42.74 -13.27 6.36
C PRO A 233 -43.60 -12.29 5.57
N SER A 234 -43.89 -12.64 4.32
CA SER A 234 -44.91 -12.01 3.48
C SER A 234 -46.30 -12.21 4.10
N LYS A 235 -46.80 -11.24 4.85
CA LYS A 235 -48.24 -11.09 5.10
C LYS A 235 -48.76 -9.92 4.30
N GLN A 236 -49.45 -10.27 3.22
CA GLN A 236 -50.26 -9.35 2.42
C GLN A 236 -51.73 -9.49 2.83
N LYS A 237 -52.48 -8.39 2.64
CA LYS A 237 -53.96 -8.21 2.69
C LYS A 237 -54.52 -8.00 4.10
N ASN A 238 -55.29 -6.94 4.40
CA ASN A 238 -56.33 -6.23 3.64
C ASN A 238 -56.56 -4.85 4.28
N TYR A 239 -56.90 -3.82 3.51
CA TYR A 239 -58.02 -2.89 3.73
C TYR A 239 -58.12 -1.94 2.51
N MET A 240 -59.22 -2.03 1.76
CA MET A 240 -59.70 -1.02 0.81
C MET A 240 -60.70 -0.08 1.51
N HIS A 241 -60.95 1.07 0.87
CA HIS A 241 -61.91 2.16 1.16
C HIS A 241 -61.33 3.29 2.04
N SER A 242 -61.44 4.58 1.73
CA SER A 242 -62.05 5.38 0.65
C SER A 242 -61.58 6.83 0.83
N GLY A 243 -61.70 7.66 -0.21
CA GLY A 243 -62.08 9.08 -0.04
C GLY A 243 -61.00 10.14 -0.25
N ASP A 244 -61.17 10.85 -1.37
CA ASP A 244 -61.12 12.30 -1.56
C ASP A 244 -59.80 13.11 -1.43
N GLY A 245 -59.32 13.53 -2.62
CA GLY A 245 -59.10 14.92 -3.03
C GLY A 245 -58.23 15.85 -2.16
N ASN A 246 -57.05 16.22 -2.67
CA ASN A 246 -56.86 17.53 -3.30
C ASN A 246 -55.47 17.73 -3.91
N GLU A 247 -55.44 18.56 -4.94
CA GLU A 247 -54.28 19.00 -5.72
C GLU A 247 -53.24 19.76 -4.89
N THR A 248 -51.96 19.57 -5.22
CA THR A 248 -51.06 20.68 -5.58
C THR A 248 -49.75 20.15 -6.19
N GLN A 249 -49.57 20.42 -7.49
CA GLN A 249 -48.26 20.66 -8.11
C GLN A 249 -47.59 21.83 -7.36
N THR A 250 -46.28 22.00 -7.18
CA THR A 250 -45.10 21.67 -7.99
C THR A 250 -43.89 22.09 -7.15
N LYS A 251 -42.76 21.36 -7.24
CA LYS A 251 -41.43 21.89 -7.60
C LYS A 251 -40.37 20.80 -7.49
N LYS A 252 -39.96 20.30 -8.65
CA LYS A 252 -38.71 19.55 -8.84
C LYS A 252 -37.54 20.49 -8.53
N LYS A 253 -36.64 20.08 -7.62
CA LYS A 253 -35.24 20.51 -7.65
C LYS A 253 -34.38 19.28 -7.92
N LYS A 254 -33.87 19.26 -9.15
CA LYS A 254 -32.69 18.52 -9.59
C LYS A 254 -31.53 19.00 -8.71
N VAL A 255 -30.81 18.09 -8.07
CA VAL A 255 -29.52 18.41 -7.46
C VAL A 255 -28.49 17.60 -8.21
N ASP A 256 -27.66 18.33 -8.95
CA ASP A 256 -26.51 17.81 -9.69
C ASP A 256 -25.49 17.24 -8.69
N ARG A 257 -25.00 16.03 -8.98
CA ARG A 257 -23.91 15.37 -8.26
C ARG A 257 -22.57 15.80 -8.88
N GLU A 258 -22.06 16.93 -8.45
CA GLU A 258 -20.65 17.29 -8.57
C GLU A 258 -20.21 17.97 -7.27
N SER A 259 -19.66 17.20 -6.34
CA SER A 259 -18.85 17.74 -5.23
C SER A 259 -18.13 16.62 -4.49
N TYR A 260 -17.00 16.16 -5.02
CA TYR A 260 -16.02 15.41 -4.24
C TYR A 260 -14.58 15.66 -4.72
N TYR A 261 -14.26 16.89 -5.12
CA TYR A 261 -12.89 17.37 -5.28
C TYR A 261 -12.88 18.90 -5.19
N SER A 262 -12.79 19.42 -3.96
CA SER A 262 -12.22 20.75 -3.68
C SER A 262 -12.28 21.00 -2.17
N SER A 263 -11.16 20.78 -1.49
CA SER A 263 -10.83 21.60 -0.32
C SER A 263 -9.33 21.61 -0.15
N GLU A 264 -8.82 22.83 -0.11
CA GLU A 264 -7.44 23.24 -0.10
C GLU A 264 -6.64 22.63 1.06
N ASN A 265 -5.39 22.30 0.78
CA ASN A 265 -4.41 21.81 1.74
C ASN A 265 -3.83 23.03 2.51
N PRO A 266 -4.03 23.18 3.83
CA PRO A 266 -3.70 24.40 4.56
C PRO A 266 -2.21 24.56 4.94
N TYR A 267 -1.28 23.84 4.31
CA TYR A 267 0.15 23.99 4.53
C TYR A 267 0.87 24.56 3.32
N MET A 268 0.50 25.79 2.96
CA MET A 268 1.41 26.70 2.24
C MET A 268 1.25 28.11 2.85
N SER A 269 2.19 28.49 3.72
CA SER A 269 2.59 29.89 3.81
C SER A 269 4.11 29.98 3.80
N SER A 270 4.59 30.70 2.79
CA SER A 270 5.97 31.11 2.59
C SER A 270 6.35 32.23 3.56
N SER A 271 7.59 32.20 4.07
CA SER A 271 8.30 33.44 4.40
C SER A 271 9.83 33.25 4.37
N ASP A 272 10.42 33.81 3.30
CA ASP A 272 11.64 34.64 3.26
C ASP A 272 13.04 34.02 3.55
N PRO A 273 13.89 33.83 2.52
CA PRO A 273 15.30 33.48 2.67
C PRO A 273 16.17 34.74 2.79
N SER A 274 16.11 35.44 3.92
CA SER A 274 17.01 36.58 4.16
C SER A 274 17.32 36.88 5.63
N LYS A 275 17.63 35.86 6.46
CA LYS A 275 18.30 36.09 7.75
C LYS A 275 19.44 35.12 7.99
N LYS A 276 20.66 35.66 7.88
CA LYS A 276 21.91 35.07 8.38
C LYS A 276 21.80 34.82 9.88
N ALA A 277 22.17 33.62 10.33
CA ALA A 277 22.57 33.38 11.71
C ALA A 277 23.80 32.47 11.71
N THR A 278 24.96 33.10 11.93
CA THR A 278 26.22 32.45 12.25
C THR A 278 26.08 31.72 13.59
N VAL A 279 26.26 30.40 13.63
CA VAL A 279 26.40 29.67 14.89
C VAL A 279 27.80 29.10 14.98
N ARG A 280 28.50 29.54 16.02
CA ARG A 280 29.85 29.15 16.41
C ARG A 280 29.89 27.66 16.78
N LEU A 281 30.95 27.00 16.36
CA LEU A 281 31.42 25.74 16.92
C LEU A 281 31.74 25.96 18.40
N ASN A 282 31.08 25.21 19.27
CA ASN A 282 31.59 24.93 20.60
C ASN A 282 31.73 23.42 20.74
N GLU A 283 32.98 23.01 20.87
CA GLU A 283 33.47 21.75 21.41
C GLU A 283 32.83 21.47 22.77
N TYR A 284 32.59 20.20 23.09
CA TYR A 284 32.55 19.66 24.46
C TYR A 284 32.70 18.12 24.41
N PRO A 285 33.11 17.49 25.51
CA PRO A 285 34.38 16.77 25.67
C PRO A 285 34.36 15.27 25.32
#